data_AF-A0A528CIF7-F1
#
_entry.id   AF-A0A528CIF7-F1
#
_cell.length_a   1.000
_cell.length_b   1.000
_cell.length_c   1.000
_cell.angle_alpha   90.00
_cell.angle_beta   90.00
_cell.angle_gamma   90.00
#
_symmetry.space_group_name_H-M   'P 1'
#
loop_
_entity.id
_entity.type
_entity.pdbx_description
1 polymer ?
#
loop_
_entity_poly.entity_id
_entity_poly.type
_entity_poly.pdbx_seq_one_letter_code
_entity_poly.pdbx_strand_id
1 'polypeptide(L)' 'MGLVQEIDYGTPASTSEKQVTLTVDGFTVTVPEGTSIMRASMEAGIAIPKLCATDMVDAFGSC' A
#
# COMPACT_ATOMS: atom_id res chain seq x y z
N MET A 1 -13.63 22.98 12.57
CA MET A 1 -12.67 22.58 11.53
C MET A 1 -12.30 21.13 11.84
N GLY A 2 -12.66 20.17 10.98
CA GLY A 2 -12.29 18.76 11.17
C GLY A 2 -10.84 18.53 10.79
N LEU A 3 -10.16 17.58 11.45
CA LEU A 3 -8.85 17.11 11.02
C LEU A 3 -9.02 16.26 9.75
N VAL A 4 -8.18 16.50 8.74
CA VAL A 4 -8.09 15.63 7.57
C VAL A 4 -7.41 14.34 8.03
N GLN A 5 -8.08 13.20 7.89
CA GLN A 5 -7.43 11.90 8.07
C GLN A 5 -6.77 11.51 6.75
N GLU A 6 -5.45 11.58 6.72
CA GLU A 6 -4.66 10.99 5.64
C GLU A 6 -4.57 9.47 5.84
N ILE A 7 -4.72 8.73 4.74
CA ILE A 7 -4.62 7.27 4.74
C ILE A 7 -3.14 6.92 4.62
N ASP A 8 -2.59 6.25 5.63
CA ASP A 8 -1.27 5.66 5.55
C ASP A 8 -1.34 4.35 4.74
N TYR A 9 -0.64 4.30 3.61
CA TYR A 9 -0.60 3.14 2.71
C TYR A 9 0.42 2.06 3.10
N GLY A 10 1.27 2.33 4.08
CA GLY A 10 2.19 1.38 4.71
C GLY A 10 3.55 1.29 4.06
N THR A 11 3.66 1.67 2.79
CA THR A 11 4.96 1.85 2.12
C THR A 11 4.90 3.02 1.15
N PRO A 12 6.05 3.61 0.79
CA PRO A 12 6.14 4.60 -0.26
C PRO A 12 5.54 4.10 -1.58
N ALA A 13 5.09 5.05 -2.41
CA ALA A 13 4.59 4.74 -3.74
C ALA A 13 5.76 4.29 -4.65
N SER A 14 5.52 3.30 -5.50
CA SER A 14 6.45 3.01 -6.60
C SER A 14 6.32 4.09 -7.68
N THR A 15 7.46 4.47 -8.27
CA THR A 15 7.55 5.44 -9.38
C THR A 15 7.54 4.78 -10.74
N SER A 16 7.36 3.45 -10.81
CA SER A 16 7.34 2.72 -12.07
C SER A 16 6.16 3.13 -12.96
N GLU A 17 6.41 3.25 -14.27
CA GLU A 17 5.35 3.47 -15.26
C GLU A 17 4.68 2.15 -15.70
N LYS A 18 5.38 1.02 -15.49
CA LYS A 18 4.86 -0.29 -15.85
C LYS A 18 3.84 -0.75 -14.82
N GLN A 19 2.63 -1.03 -15.28
CA GLN A 19 1.56 -1.54 -14.43
C GLN A 19 1.58 -3.07 -14.36
N VAL A 20 1.26 -3.61 -13.18
CA VAL A 20 1.08 -5.03 -12.93
C VAL A 20 -0.28 -5.26 -12.28
N THR A 21 -0.95 -6.32 -12.69
CA THR A 21 -2.25 -6.72 -12.13
C THR A 21 -2.06 -7.95 -11.25
N LEU A 22 -2.58 -7.87 -10.03
CA LEU A 22 -2.59 -8.96 -9.05
C LEU A 22 -3.99 -9.15 -8.48
N THR A 23 -4.17 -10.26 -7.75
CA THR A 23 -5.40 -10.53 -7.00
C THR A 23 -5.09 -10.51 -5.50
N VAL A 24 -5.76 -9.64 -4.75
CA VAL A 24 -5.66 -9.53 -3.28
C VAL A 24 -7.03 -9.84 -2.69
N ASP A 25 -7.13 -10.86 -1.84
CA ASP A 25 -8.41 -11.31 -1.23
C ASP A 25 -9.56 -11.50 -2.22
N GLY A 26 -9.25 -11.93 -3.45
CA GLY A 26 -10.23 -12.14 -4.51
C GLY A 26 -10.58 -10.90 -5.35
N PHE A 27 -10.02 -9.73 -5.01
CA PHE A 27 -10.17 -8.50 -5.78
C PHE A 27 -9.01 -8.31 -6.75
N THR A 28 -9.31 -7.96 -7.99
CA THR A 28 -8.30 -7.60 -8.99
C THR A 28 -7.81 -6.18 -8.76
N VAL A 29 -6.50 -6.01 -8.58
CA VAL A 29 -5.86 -4.72 -8.31
C VAL A 29 -4.74 -4.50 -9.31
N THR A 30 -4.68 -3.30 -9.90
CA THR A 30 -3.60 -2.91 -10.82
C THR A 30 -2.81 -1.77 -10.20
N VAL A 31 -1.51 -1.96 -10.04
CA VAL A 31 -0.58 -1.01 -9.41
C VAL A 31 0.73 -0.93 -10.20
N PRO A 32 1.55 0.11 -9.99
CA PRO A 32 2.90 0.15 -10.54
C PRO A 32 3.75 -1.04 -10.11
N GLU A 33 4.59 -1.55 -10.99
CA GLU A 33 5.58 -2.58 -10.66
C GLU A 33 6.49 -2.12 -9.50
N GLY A 34 6.80 -3.03 -8.58
CA GLY A 34 7.57 -2.71 -7.37
C GLY A 34 6.73 -2.14 -6.22
N THR A 35 5.44 -1.90 -6.42
CA THR A 35 4.52 -1.58 -5.31
C THR A 35 4.44 -2.74 -4.33
N SER A 36 4.50 -2.44 -3.03
CA SER A 36 4.36 -3.47 -1.99
C SER A 36 2.95 -4.05 -1.96
N ILE A 37 2.82 -5.30 -1.51
CA ILE A 37 1.50 -5.94 -1.30
C ILE A 37 0.68 -5.14 -0.28
N MET A 38 1.32 -4.59 0.75
CA MET A 38 0.65 -3.78 1.78
C MET A 38 -0.03 -2.54 1.18
N ARG A 39 0.68 -1.81 0.32
CA ARG A 39 0.13 -0.65 -0.38
C ARG A 39 -0.94 -1.04 -1.40
N ALA A 40 -0.71 -2.06 -2.20
CA ALA A 40 -1.69 -2.54 -3.18
C ALA A 40 -3.02 -2.96 -2.51
N SER A 41 -2.93 -3.60 -1.33
CA SER A 41 -4.11 -3.96 -0.54
C SER A 41 -4.85 -2.73 -0.05
N MET A 42 -4.13 -1.74 0.46
CA MET A 42 -4.72 -0.51 0.97
C MET A 42 -5.36 0.35 -0.14
N GLU A 43 -4.75 0.40 -1.34
CA GLU A 43 -5.34 1.01 -2.55
C GLU A 43 -6.64 0.31 -2.99
N ALA A 44 -6.75 -1.00 -2.73
CA ALA A 44 -7.98 -1.77 -2.95
C ALA A 44 -8.99 -1.67 -1.78
N GLY A 45 -8.71 -0.85 -0.77
CA GLY A 45 -9.56 -0.70 0.43
C GLY A 45 -9.48 -1.86 1.42
N ILE A 46 -8.49 -2.75 1.27
CA ILE A 46 -8.24 -3.90 2.14
C ILE A 46 -7.17 -3.51 3.16
N ALA A 47 -7.59 -3.28 4.40
CA ALA A 47 -6.71 -2.88 5.48
C ALA A 47 -5.98 -4.08 6.10
N ILE A 48 -4.67 -4.18 5.86
CA ILE A 48 -3.80 -5.15 6.53
C ILE A 48 -3.24 -4.51 7.82
N PRO A 49 -3.35 -5.18 8.98
CA PRO A 49 -2.77 -4.68 10.23
C PRO A 49 -1.24 -4.50 10.13
N LYS A 50 -0.75 -3.35 10.56
CA LYS A 50 0.68 -2.99 10.53
C LYS A 50 1.07 -2.20 11.78
N LEU A 51 2.30 -2.43 12.27
CA LEU A 51 2.92 -1.65 13.36
C LEU A 51 4.23 -1.00 12.93
N CYS A 52 4.95 -1.63 12.00
CA CYS A 52 6.32 -1.28 11.63
C CYS A 52 6.45 -0.66 10.22
N ALA A 53 5.32 -0.32 9.60
CA ALA A 53 5.26 0.10 8.20
C ALA A 53 4.40 1.36 8.06
N THR A 54 4.94 2.35 7.34
CA THR A 54 4.29 3.63 7.03
C THR A 54 4.75 4.11 5.65
N ASP A 55 3.96 4.94 4.99
CA ASP A 55 4.27 5.45 3.65
C ASP A 55 5.40 6.50 3.61
N MET A 56 5.81 7.01 4.77
CA MET A 56 6.89 8.00 4.87
C MET A 56 8.30 7.42 4.87
N VAL A 57 8.47 6.12 5.12
CA VAL A 57 9.79 5.46 5.20
C VAL A 57 9.77 4.09 4.53
N ASP A 58 10.95 3.60 4.16
CA ASP A 58 11.08 2.25 3.61
C ASP A 58 10.62 1.19 4.62
N ALA A 59 10.00 0.14 4.10
CA ALA A 59 9.46 -0.94 4.92
C ALA A 59 10.57 -1.70 5.65
N PHE A 60 10.32 -2.04 6.91
CA PHE A 60 11.20 -2.88 7.72
C PHE A 60 10.39 -3.92 8.50
N GLY A 61 10.71 -5.21 8.32
CA GLY A 61 10.01 -6.34 8.94
C GLY A 61 10.40 -6.57 10.41
N SER A 62 10.13 -5.59 11.27
CA SER A 62 10.30 -5.70 12.73
C SER A 62 9.11 -6.40 13.42
N CYS A 63 7.94 -6.20 12.83
CA CYS A 63 6.71 -6.91 13.05
C CYS A 63 6.53 -7.90 11.87
#